data_AF-A0A387FV76-F1
#
_entry.id   AF-A0A387FV76-F1
#
_cell.length_a   1.000
_cell.length_b   1.000
_cell.length_c   1.000
_cell.angle_alpha   90.00
_cell.angle_beta   90.00
_cell.angle_gamma   90.00
#
_symmetry.space_group_name_H-M   'P 1'
#
loop_
_entity.id
_entity.type
_entity.pdbx_description
1 polymer ?
#
loop_
_entity_poly.entity_id
_entity_poly.type
_entity_poly.pdbx_seq_one_letter_code
_entity_poly.pdbx_strand_id
1 'polypeptide(L)'
;MAYSLSARSNSRLFGVHPDLVRLVRRAIQITEVDFTVLEGVRDIGRQKDMVASGASTTMNSRHLRAENGYGHAVDLAPVVNGSVSWDWPLYHKIAKAMKQAAKELRIAIEWGGDWKTFKDGPHWQLPWEQYSSKGPIAGAKQKAETDAQAKSKAVALVAGGVGTAAPVAQEPLVKAVEVVTAQQGDLSSGDWLRMAIAVMVVCLTVYLAWRKLS
;
A
#
# COMPACT_ATOMS: atom_id res chain seq x y z
N MET A 1 0.58 11.46 22.38
CA MET A 1 -0.04 12.13 21.20
C MET A 1 0.46 11.43 19.96
N ALA A 2 -0.40 11.17 18.98
CA ALA A 2 0.04 10.60 17.69
C ALA A 2 0.57 11.73 16.79
N TYR A 3 1.70 11.49 16.11
CA TYR A 3 2.24 12.43 15.13
C TYR A 3 1.50 12.32 13.80
N SER A 4 1.69 13.32 12.92
CA SER A 4 1.11 13.33 11.59
C SER A 4 2.10 13.84 10.56
N LEU A 5 2.02 13.31 9.34
CA LEU A 5 2.90 13.76 8.27
C LEU A 5 2.57 15.20 7.88
N SER A 6 3.60 16.04 7.82
CA SER A 6 3.50 17.40 7.26
C SER A 6 3.03 17.38 5.79
N ALA A 7 2.56 18.52 5.29
CA ALA A 7 2.21 18.67 3.87
C ALA A 7 3.39 18.32 2.94
N ARG A 8 4.60 18.72 3.32
CA ARG A 8 5.85 18.40 2.59
C ARG A 8 6.13 16.90 2.57
N SER A 9 5.96 16.22 3.70
CA SER A 9 6.11 14.76 3.75
C SER A 9 5.09 14.07 2.84
N ASN A 10 3.83 14.51 2.88
CA ASN A 10 2.78 13.97 2.02
C ASN A 10 3.07 14.16 0.53
N SER A 11 3.57 15.34 0.11
CA SER A 11 3.90 15.58 -1.29
C SER A 11 5.05 14.70 -1.78
N ARG A 12 6.02 14.40 -0.92
CA ARG A 12 7.14 13.49 -1.23
C ARG A 12 6.76 12.02 -1.38
N LEU A 13 5.59 11.63 -0.88
CA LEU A 13 5.04 10.29 -1.09
C LEU A 13 4.35 10.13 -2.45
N PHE A 14 4.22 11.20 -3.24
CA PHE A 14 3.63 11.10 -4.57
C PHE A 14 4.45 10.18 -5.49
N GLY A 15 3.79 9.18 -6.08
CA GLY A 15 4.42 8.18 -6.93
C GLY A 15 5.18 7.07 -6.19
N VAL A 16 5.20 7.08 -4.85
CA VAL A 16 5.68 5.96 -4.05
C VAL A 16 4.62 4.86 -4.05
N HIS A 17 5.04 3.59 -4.07
CA HIS A 17 4.15 2.45 -4.12
C HIS A 17 3.09 2.50 -3.00
N PRO A 18 1.80 2.27 -3.30
CA PRO A 18 0.72 2.47 -2.32
C PRO A 18 0.88 1.68 -1.01
N ASP A 19 1.44 0.47 -1.04
CA ASP A 19 1.72 -0.30 0.18
C ASP A 19 2.70 0.42 1.10
N LEU A 20 3.79 0.97 0.54
CA LEU A 20 4.77 1.71 1.31
C LEU A 20 4.17 3.00 1.86
N VAL A 21 3.33 3.68 1.08
CA VAL A 21 2.58 4.86 1.56
C VAL A 21 1.67 4.51 2.75
N ARG A 22 0.91 3.40 2.68
CA ARG A 22 0.08 2.94 3.80
C ARG A 22 0.92 2.64 5.04
N LEU A 23 2.06 1.98 4.85
CA LEU A 23 2.99 1.64 5.93
C LEU A 23 3.56 2.90 6.61
N VAL A 24 4.06 3.87 5.84
CA VAL A 24 4.58 5.15 6.38
C VAL A 24 3.50 5.92 7.13
N ARG A 25 2.28 6.00 6.57
CA ARG A 25 1.14 6.65 7.22
C ARG A 25 0.70 5.95 8.50
N ARG A 26 0.87 4.63 8.58
CA ARG A 26 0.59 3.89 9.81
C ARG A 26 1.70 4.10 10.84
N ALA A 27 2.96 4.06 10.42
CA ALA A 27 4.11 4.21 11.30
C ALA A 27 4.14 5.56 12.02
N ILE A 28 3.81 6.66 11.35
CA ILE A 28 3.79 8.01 11.98
C ILE A 28 2.75 8.12 13.10
N GLN A 29 1.69 7.32 13.06
CA GLN A 29 0.65 7.34 14.09
C GLN A 29 1.07 6.64 15.38
N ILE A 30 2.02 5.71 15.30
CA ILE A 30 2.42 4.82 16.40
C ILE A 30 3.86 5.01 16.86
N THR A 31 4.63 5.88 16.20
CA THR A 31 6.03 6.14 16.53
C THR A 31 6.18 6.92 17.85
N GLU A 32 7.25 6.63 18.57
CA GLU A 32 7.63 7.34 19.81
C GLU A 32 8.35 8.68 19.51
N VAL A 33 8.84 8.86 18.28
CA VAL A 33 9.51 10.08 17.81
C VAL A 33 8.90 10.53 16.49
N ASP A 34 8.65 11.83 16.33
CA ASP A 34 8.19 12.38 15.06
C ASP A 34 9.21 12.12 13.94
N PHE A 35 8.75 12.07 12.70
CA PHE A 35 9.64 11.95 11.55
C PHE A 35 9.08 12.63 10.31
N THR A 36 9.99 13.06 9.44
CA THR A 36 9.67 13.63 8.13
C THR A 36 10.09 12.67 7.02
N VAL A 37 9.39 12.73 5.88
CA VAL A 37 9.85 12.08 4.64
C VAL A 37 10.85 13.04 3.97
N LEU A 38 12.09 12.60 3.81
CA LEU A 38 13.16 13.33 3.13
C LEU A 38 13.04 13.19 1.61
N GLU A 39 12.86 11.96 1.14
CA GLU A 39 12.81 11.61 -0.27
C GLU A 39 11.86 10.43 -0.50
N GLY A 40 11.15 10.44 -1.62
CA GLY A 40 10.34 9.32 -2.10
C GLY A 40 10.84 8.88 -3.46
N VAL A 41 10.10 9.17 -4.53
CA VAL A 41 10.57 8.89 -5.90
C VAL A 41 11.73 9.81 -6.26
N ARG A 42 12.80 9.23 -6.80
CA ARG A 42 14.01 9.91 -7.27
C ARG A 42 14.07 9.93 -8.80
N ASP A 43 14.56 11.04 -9.34
CA ASP A 43 14.85 11.17 -10.77
C ASP A 43 16.15 10.46 -11.17
N ILE A 44 16.22 9.97 -12.42
CA ILE A 44 17.39 9.26 -12.93
C ILE A 44 18.66 10.13 -12.95
N GLY A 45 18.55 11.44 -13.20
CA GLY A 45 19.67 12.37 -13.17
C GLY A 45 20.26 12.46 -11.76
N ARG A 46 19.41 12.66 -10.75
CA ARG A 46 19.82 12.66 -9.34
C ARG A 46 20.48 11.34 -8.92
N GLN A 47 19.99 10.20 -9.41
CA GLN A 47 20.63 8.91 -9.13
C GLN A 47 22.03 8.82 -9.76
N LYS A 48 22.22 9.32 -10.99
CA LYS A 48 23.56 9.39 -11.62
C LYS A 48 24.50 10.25 -10.80
N ASP A 49 24.05 11.41 -10.33
CA ASP A 49 24.85 12.30 -9.49
C ASP A 49 25.27 11.62 -8.18
N MET A 50 24.35 10.90 -7.54
CA MET A 50 24.65 10.16 -6.31
C MET A 50 25.66 9.02 -6.53
N VAL A 51 25.59 8.33 -7.67
CA VAL A 51 26.60 7.32 -8.02
C VAL A 51 27.95 7.98 -8.30
N ALA A 52 27.98 9.08 -9.05
CA ALA A 52 29.19 9.82 -9.35
C ALA A 52 29.87 10.40 -8.10
N SER A 53 29.08 10.83 -7.10
CA SER A 53 29.59 11.36 -5.83
C SER A 53 29.90 10.28 -4.79
N GLY A 54 29.66 9.00 -5.08
CA GLY A 54 29.84 7.88 -4.15
C GLY A 54 28.78 7.77 -3.05
N ALA A 55 27.70 8.56 -3.10
CA ALA A 55 26.56 8.47 -2.18
C ALA A 55 25.64 7.28 -2.48
N SER A 56 25.77 6.67 -3.66
CA SER A 56 25.14 5.40 -4.02
C SER A 56 26.14 4.50 -4.73
N THR A 57 26.04 3.20 -4.51
CA THR A 57 26.92 2.20 -5.13
C THR A 57 26.36 1.62 -6.43
N THR A 58 25.12 1.98 -6.81
CA THR A 58 24.44 1.38 -7.97
C THR A 58 23.43 2.31 -8.62
N MET A 59 23.21 2.15 -9.93
CA MET A 59 22.08 2.76 -10.64
C MET A 59 20.75 2.03 -10.40
N ASN A 60 20.79 0.80 -9.86
CA ASN A 60 19.61 0.01 -9.57
C ASN A 60 19.01 0.38 -8.20
N SER A 61 18.37 1.55 -8.14
CA SER A 61 17.80 2.10 -6.90
C SER A 61 16.29 1.90 -6.81
N ARG A 62 15.81 1.54 -5.61
CA ARG A 62 14.37 1.44 -5.31
C ARG A 62 13.65 2.79 -5.25
N HIS A 63 14.37 3.91 -5.19
CA HIS A 63 13.74 5.23 -5.32
C HIS A 63 13.34 5.56 -6.76
N LEU A 64 13.97 4.93 -7.76
CA LEU A 64 13.59 5.15 -9.14
C LEU A 64 12.21 4.56 -9.42
N ARG A 65 11.48 5.15 -10.37
CA ARG A 65 10.24 4.55 -10.86
C ARG A 65 10.57 3.23 -11.54
N ALA A 66 9.96 2.17 -11.06
CA ALA A 66 9.96 0.89 -11.74
C ALA A 66 9.00 0.90 -12.93
N GLU A 67 8.97 -0.21 -13.69
CA GLU A 67 8.11 -0.38 -14.86
C GLU A 67 6.62 -0.28 -14.54
N ASN A 68 6.21 -0.65 -13.32
CA ASN A 68 4.83 -0.47 -12.86
C ASN A 68 4.50 1.01 -12.55
N GLY A 69 5.46 1.92 -12.67
CA GLY A 69 5.28 3.37 -12.57
C GLY A 69 5.58 3.97 -11.20
N TYR A 70 5.99 3.17 -10.21
CA TYR A 70 6.16 3.62 -8.82
C TYR A 70 7.60 3.48 -8.33
N GLY A 71 7.98 4.35 -7.40
CA GLY A 71 9.15 4.11 -6.55
C GLY A 71 8.79 3.22 -5.37
N HIS A 72 9.74 2.43 -4.91
CA HIS A 72 9.57 1.41 -3.88
C HIS A 72 10.42 1.68 -2.64
N ALA A 73 10.94 2.90 -2.50
CA ALA A 73 11.70 3.34 -1.33
C ALA A 73 11.29 4.74 -0.86
N VAL A 74 11.59 5.01 0.41
CA VAL A 74 11.47 6.32 1.06
C VAL A 74 12.64 6.52 2.02
N ASP A 75 13.08 7.76 2.14
CA ASP A 75 14.02 8.17 3.18
C ASP A 75 13.27 8.93 4.27
N LEU A 76 13.43 8.49 5.52
CA LEU A 76 12.77 9.08 6.69
C LEU A 76 13.82 9.68 7.63
N ALA A 77 13.54 10.79 8.29
CA ALA A 77 14.43 11.32 9.32
C ALA A 77 13.67 11.74 10.59
N PRO A 78 14.20 11.44 11.79
CA PRO A 78 13.63 11.90 13.05
C PRO A 78 13.54 13.42 13.10
N VAL A 79 12.46 13.91 13.71
CA VAL A 79 12.28 15.33 14.02
C VAL A 79 12.24 15.49 15.53
N VAL A 80 13.14 16.31 16.06
CA VAL A 80 13.24 16.65 17.47
C VAL A 80 13.27 18.17 17.60
N ASN A 81 12.37 18.72 18.41
CA ASN A 81 12.24 20.18 18.61
C ASN A 81 12.10 20.96 17.29
N GLY A 82 11.38 20.40 16.32
CA GLY A 82 11.13 21.02 15.01
C GLY A 82 12.28 20.91 13.99
N SER A 83 13.39 20.27 14.35
CA SER A 83 14.56 20.10 13.49
C SER A 83 14.84 18.63 13.19
N VAL A 84 15.40 18.35 12.02
CA VAL A 84 15.86 17.00 11.67
C VAL A 84 17.05 16.63 12.55
N SER A 85 17.03 15.42 13.12
CA SER A 85 18.19 14.82 13.80
C SER A 85 18.74 13.64 13.00
N TRP A 86 20.06 13.44 13.12
CA TRP A 86 20.80 12.34 12.50
C TRP A 86 21.25 11.28 13.52
N ASP A 87 20.74 11.36 14.76
CA ASP A 87 21.13 10.46 15.84
C ASP A 87 20.58 9.04 15.62
N TRP A 88 21.47 8.07 15.47
CA TRP A 88 21.14 6.64 15.29
C TRP A 88 20.11 6.08 16.27
N PRO A 89 20.15 6.39 17.59
CA PRO A 89 19.14 5.92 18.53
C PRO A 89 17.70 6.31 18.15
N LEU A 90 17.51 7.45 17.47
CA LEU A 90 16.19 7.90 17.04
C LEU A 90 15.70 7.12 15.81
N TYR A 91 16.59 6.77 14.89
CA TYR A 91 16.24 5.89 13.77
C TYR A 91 15.75 4.52 14.24
N HIS A 92 16.31 3.97 15.32
CA HIS A 92 15.78 2.73 15.91
C HIS A 92 14.33 2.86 16.41
N LYS A 93 13.92 4.04 16.89
CA LYS A 93 12.53 4.30 17.29
C LYS A 93 11.60 4.33 16.08
N ILE A 94 12.00 5.00 15.00
CA ILE A 94 11.28 4.96 13.71
C ILE A 94 11.21 3.51 13.21
N ALA A 95 12.33 2.77 13.31
CA ALA A 95 12.39 1.41 12.83
C ALA A 95 11.45 0.46 13.56
N LYS A 96 11.33 0.61 14.88
CA LYS A 96 10.33 -0.11 15.69
C LYS A 96 8.92 0.16 15.18
N ALA A 97 8.58 1.43 14.90
CA ALA A 97 7.26 1.82 14.40
C ALA A 97 6.99 1.30 12.98
N MET A 98 7.94 1.45 12.05
CA MET A 98 7.83 0.95 10.67
C MET A 98 7.68 -0.58 10.64
N LYS A 99 8.49 -1.32 11.41
CA LYS A 99 8.40 -2.78 11.51
C LYS A 99 7.10 -3.24 12.19
N GLN A 100 6.58 -2.47 13.15
CA GLN A 100 5.27 -2.74 13.74
C GLN A 100 4.15 -2.54 12.71
N ALA A 101 4.14 -1.41 12.00
CA ALA A 101 3.18 -1.14 10.92
C ALA A 101 3.22 -2.20 9.81
N ALA A 102 4.42 -2.64 9.44
CA ALA A 102 4.64 -3.72 8.47
C ALA A 102 3.94 -5.02 8.90
N LYS A 103 4.08 -5.41 10.17
CA LYS A 103 3.40 -6.58 10.76
C LYS A 103 1.89 -6.43 10.74
N GLU A 104 1.38 -5.27 11.19
CA GLU A 104 -0.06 -5.00 11.24
C GLU A 104 -0.72 -5.05 9.85
N LEU A 105 -0.04 -4.48 8.85
CA LEU A 105 -0.55 -4.40 7.49
C LEU A 105 -0.19 -5.62 6.62
N ARG A 106 0.62 -6.55 7.14
CA ARG A 106 1.18 -7.69 6.40
C ARG A 106 1.90 -7.25 5.12
N ILE A 107 2.75 -6.24 5.24
CA ILE A 107 3.57 -5.70 4.15
C ILE A 107 5.04 -5.98 4.47
N ALA A 108 5.76 -6.62 3.55
CA ALA A 108 7.19 -6.84 3.70
C ALA A 108 7.94 -5.50 3.56
N ILE A 109 8.95 -5.28 4.41
CA ILE A 109 9.76 -4.07 4.41
C ILE A 109 11.20 -4.38 4.78
N GLU A 110 12.14 -3.68 4.16
CA GLU A 110 13.56 -3.67 4.49
C GLU A 110 13.96 -2.29 5.02
N TRP A 111 14.88 -2.28 6.00
CA TRP A 111 15.46 -1.08 6.55
C TRP A 111 16.96 -1.02 6.25
N GLY A 112 17.46 0.10 5.76
CA GLY A 112 18.88 0.31 5.50
C GLY A 112 19.76 0.19 6.75
N GLY A 113 19.20 0.45 7.94
CA GLY A 113 19.91 0.26 9.21
C GLY A 113 20.19 -1.21 9.56
N ASP A 114 19.46 -2.15 8.95
CA ASP A 114 19.67 -3.60 9.12
C ASP A 114 20.70 -4.18 8.11
N TRP A 115 21.19 -3.40 7.16
CA TRP A 115 22.18 -3.87 6.19
C TRP A 115 23.51 -4.25 6.86
N LYS A 116 24.20 -5.25 6.30
CA LYS A 116 25.47 -5.77 6.84
C LYS A 116 26.61 -4.74 6.70
N THR A 117 26.63 -4.03 5.59
CA THR A 117 27.58 -2.97 5.26
C THR A 117 26.81 -1.77 4.72
N PHE A 118 27.41 -0.58 4.72
CA PHE A 118 26.77 0.66 4.25
C PHE A 118 25.41 0.94 4.90
N LYS A 119 25.34 0.80 6.23
CA LYS A 119 24.09 1.03 6.97
C LYS A 119 23.56 2.44 6.71
N ASP A 120 22.28 2.51 6.38
CA ASP A 120 21.59 3.73 6.04
C ASP A 120 20.33 3.88 6.90
N GLY A 121 20.42 4.72 7.93
CA GLY A 121 19.33 4.93 8.90
C GLY A 121 18.07 5.48 8.23
N PRO A 122 18.16 6.50 7.36
CA PRO A 122 17.02 7.02 6.63
C PRO A 122 16.30 6.04 5.70
N HIS A 123 17.02 5.12 5.06
CA HIS A 123 16.49 4.37 3.92
C HIS A 123 15.53 3.23 4.28
N TRP A 124 14.37 3.21 3.64
CA TRP A 124 13.36 2.14 3.74
C TRP A 124 12.92 1.71 2.35
N GLN A 125 12.78 0.39 2.13
CA GLN A 125 12.32 -0.10 0.83
C GLN A 125 11.43 -1.34 0.92
N LEU A 126 10.53 -1.47 -0.04
CA LEU A 126 9.84 -2.73 -0.31
C LEU A 126 10.85 -3.71 -0.95
N PRO A 127 10.97 -4.95 -0.44
CA PRO A 127 11.96 -5.89 -0.93
C PRO A 127 11.74 -6.32 -2.38
N TRP A 128 12.83 -6.59 -3.09
CA TRP A 128 12.81 -6.94 -4.53
C TRP A 128 12.01 -8.20 -4.85
N GLU A 129 12.11 -9.22 -4.00
CA GLU A 129 11.47 -10.53 -4.22
C GLU A 129 9.94 -10.41 -4.20
N GLN A 130 9.38 -9.71 -3.22
CA GLN A 130 7.93 -9.55 -3.09
C GLN A 130 7.38 -8.43 -3.98
N TYR A 131 8.21 -7.44 -4.32
CA TYR A 131 7.84 -6.26 -5.10
C TYR A 131 8.78 -6.05 -6.30
N SER A 132 8.58 -6.86 -7.35
CA SER A 132 9.32 -6.73 -8.61
C SER A 132 8.95 -5.46 -9.38
N SER A 133 9.76 -5.10 -10.39
CA SER A 133 9.54 -3.88 -11.18
C SER A 133 8.19 -3.84 -11.89
N LYS A 134 7.72 -5.01 -12.35
CA LYS A 134 6.42 -5.25 -13.00
C LYS A 134 5.36 -5.75 -12.02
N GLY A 135 5.71 -5.81 -10.73
CA GLY A 135 4.89 -6.41 -9.70
C GLY A 135 3.54 -5.71 -9.56
N PRO A 136 2.50 -6.45 -9.13
CA PRO A 136 1.17 -5.91 -8.99
C PRO A 136 1.15 -4.78 -7.96
N ILE A 137 0.35 -3.76 -8.26
CA ILE A 137 0.18 -2.60 -7.41
C ILE A 137 -0.99 -2.89 -6.48
N ALA A 138 -0.74 -2.77 -5.18
CA ALA A 138 -1.60 -3.16 -4.06
C ALA A 138 -3.11 -3.34 -4.36
N GLY A 139 -3.62 -4.54 -4.06
CA GLY A 139 -5.05 -4.91 -4.09
C GLY A 139 -5.28 -6.39 -4.43
N ALA A 140 -4.45 -6.98 -5.31
CA ALA A 140 -4.67 -8.33 -5.81
C ALA A 140 -4.17 -9.45 -4.88
N LYS A 141 -3.00 -9.30 -4.23
CA LYS A 141 -2.44 -10.33 -3.34
C LYS A 141 -3.20 -10.49 -2.02
N GLN A 142 -3.55 -9.38 -1.35
CA GLN A 142 -4.33 -9.47 -0.11
C GLN A 142 -5.72 -10.03 -0.38
N LYS A 143 -6.41 -9.59 -1.44
CA LYS A 143 -7.69 -10.17 -1.85
C LYS A 143 -7.55 -11.65 -2.17
N ALA A 144 -6.55 -12.07 -2.95
CA ALA A 144 -6.35 -13.48 -3.27
C ALA A 144 -6.03 -14.36 -2.04
N GLU A 145 -5.20 -13.89 -1.11
CA GLU A 145 -4.88 -14.63 0.12
C GLU A 145 -6.04 -14.64 1.11
N THR A 146 -6.78 -13.53 1.26
CA THR A 146 -8.00 -13.51 2.10
C THR A 146 -9.14 -14.29 1.47
N ASP A 147 -9.30 -14.27 0.15
CA ASP A 147 -10.28 -15.09 -0.58
C ASP A 147 -9.92 -16.59 -0.45
N ALA A 148 -8.64 -16.96 -0.55
CA ALA A 148 -8.18 -18.33 -0.32
C ALA A 148 -8.36 -18.78 1.13
N GLN A 149 -8.08 -17.92 2.11
CA GLN A 149 -8.23 -18.20 3.53
C GLN A 149 -9.71 -18.22 3.97
N ALA A 150 -10.56 -17.39 3.36
CA ALA A 150 -12.01 -17.41 3.55
C ALA A 150 -12.60 -18.70 2.95
N LYS A 151 -12.14 -19.12 1.77
CA LYS A 151 -12.53 -20.40 1.15
C LYS A 151 -12.14 -21.59 2.02
N SER A 152 -10.91 -21.65 2.54
CA SER A 152 -10.47 -22.77 3.39
C SER A 152 -11.27 -22.85 4.69
N LYS A 153 -11.62 -21.70 5.28
CA LYS A 153 -12.44 -21.64 6.50
C LYS A 153 -13.90 -22.02 6.24
N ALA A 154 -14.47 -21.64 5.10
CA ALA A 154 -15.80 -22.06 4.68
C ALA A 154 -15.88 -23.57 4.43
N VAL A 155 -14.88 -24.16 3.76
CA VAL A 155 -14.77 -25.61 3.54
C VAL A 155 -14.66 -26.37 4.87
N ALA A 156 -13.84 -25.87 5.81
CA ALA A 156 -13.71 -26.47 7.13
C ALA A 156 -15.01 -26.42 7.97
N LEU A 157 -15.79 -25.33 7.84
CA LEU A 157 -17.06 -25.17 8.53
C LEU A 157 -18.15 -26.13 8.00
N VAL A 158 -18.20 -26.33 6.68
CA VAL A 158 -19.12 -27.29 6.04
C VAL A 158 -18.74 -28.73 6.39
N ALA A 159 -17.44 -29.04 6.42
CA ALA A 159 -16.96 -30.37 6.80
C ALA A 159 -17.14 -30.68 8.30
N GLY A 160 -17.02 -29.67 9.19
CA GLY A 160 -17.23 -29.82 10.63
C GLY A 160 -18.69 -29.78 11.08
N GLY A 161 -19.61 -29.38 10.20
CA GLY A 161 -21.05 -29.23 10.50
C GLY A 161 -21.92 -30.45 10.23
N VAL A 162 -21.36 -31.58 9.77
CA VAL A 162 -22.14 -32.80 9.50
C VAL A 162 -22.36 -33.58 10.81
N GLY A 163 -23.11 -32.97 11.72
CA GLY A 163 -23.88 -33.66 12.73
C GLY A 163 -25.29 -33.85 12.19
N THR A 164 -25.57 -35.04 11.65
CA THR A 164 -26.88 -35.65 11.38
C THR A 164 -28.09 -34.69 11.17
N ALA A 165 -28.33 -34.24 9.94
CA ALA A 165 -29.68 -33.84 9.50
C ALA A 165 -29.84 -34.11 7.99
N ALA A 166 -31.01 -34.66 7.64
CA ALA A 166 -31.40 -35.21 6.35
C ALA A 166 -31.18 -34.30 5.11
N PRO A 167 -31.10 -34.85 3.88
CA PRO A 167 -30.79 -34.09 2.68
C PRO A 167 -32.02 -33.30 2.22
N VAL A 168 -32.10 -32.02 2.58
CA VAL A 168 -33.00 -31.07 1.94
C VAL A 168 -32.19 -30.23 0.96
N ALA A 169 -32.47 -30.42 -0.33
CA ALA A 169 -31.99 -29.71 -1.52
C ALA A 169 -31.12 -28.45 -1.27
N GLN A 170 -29.80 -28.63 -1.23
CA GLN A 170 -28.80 -27.55 -1.11
C GLN A 170 -28.29 -27.01 -2.47
N GLU A 171 -28.62 -27.67 -3.58
CA GLU A 171 -28.18 -27.30 -4.94
C GLU A 171 -28.58 -25.87 -5.41
N PRO A 172 -29.81 -25.35 -5.16
CA PRO A 172 -30.21 -24.07 -5.78
C PRO A 172 -29.67 -22.83 -5.06
N LEU A 173 -29.34 -22.93 -3.77
CA LEU A 173 -28.85 -21.79 -2.98
C LEU A 173 -27.36 -21.49 -3.22
N VAL A 174 -26.55 -22.52 -3.44
CA VAL A 174 -25.12 -22.37 -3.73
C VAL A 174 -24.92 -21.69 -5.09
N LYS A 175 -25.70 -22.06 -6.11
CA LYS A 175 -25.66 -21.41 -7.43
C LYS A 175 -26.07 -19.94 -7.38
N ALA A 176 -27.07 -19.57 -6.57
CA ALA A 176 -27.49 -18.17 -6.44
C ALA A 176 -26.39 -17.30 -5.81
N VAL A 177 -25.70 -17.81 -4.79
CA VAL A 177 -24.59 -17.10 -4.13
C VAL A 177 -23.38 -17.01 -5.06
N GLU A 178 -23.06 -18.06 -5.82
CA GLU A 178 -21.97 -18.02 -6.81
C GLU A 178 -22.24 -17.01 -7.93
N VAL A 179 -23.46 -16.92 -8.45
CA VAL A 179 -23.83 -15.96 -9.50
C VAL A 179 -23.75 -14.51 -9.00
N VAL A 180 -24.23 -14.23 -7.79
CA VAL A 180 -24.15 -12.88 -7.20
C VAL A 180 -22.70 -12.50 -6.89
N THR A 181 -21.90 -13.45 -6.40
CA THR A 181 -20.47 -13.20 -6.08
C THR A 181 -19.62 -13.05 -7.34
N ALA A 182 -19.95 -13.77 -8.42
CA ALA A 182 -19.25 -13.68 -9.70
C ALA A 182 -19.51 -12.35 -10.43
N GLN A 183 -20.71 -11.76 -10.28
CA GLN A 183 -21.00 -10.45 -10.86
C GLN A 183 -20.32 -9.27 -10.17
N GLN A 184 -19.84 -9.45 -8.93
CA GLN A 184 -19.22 -8.37 -8.15
C GLN A 184 -17.71 -8.22 -8.40
N GLY A 185 -17.12 -9.10 -9.21
CA GLY A 185 -15.67 -9.27 -9.35
C GLY A 185 -14.99 -8.62 -10.56
N ASP A 186 -15.74 -8.14 -11.57
CA ASP A 186 -15.15 -7.57 -12.79
C ASP A 186 -15.45 -6.08 -12.90
N LEU A 187 -14.61 -5.26 -12.26
CA LEU A 187 -14.47 -3.84 -12.60
C LEU A 187 -12.99 -3.52 -12.75
N SER A 188 -12.55 -3.41 -13.99
CA SER A 188 -11.20 -2.97 -14.35
C SER A 188 -11.06 -1.46 -14.09
N SER A 189 -9.83 -0.96 -14.00
CA SER A 189 -9.51 0.46 -13.78
C SER A 189 -10.20 1.43 -14.76
N GLY A 190 -10.68 0.94 -15.91
CA GLY A 190 -11.47 1.71 -16.88
C GLY A 190 -12.99 1.79 -16.61
N ASP A 191 -13.55 0.90 -15.79
CA ASP A 191 -14.99 0.83 -15.54
C ASP A 191 -15.45 1.84 -14.49
N TRP A 192 -14.58 2.24 -13.56
CA TRP A 192 -14.85 3.35 -12.64
C TRP A 192 -15.05 4.68 -13.35
N LEU A 193 -14.30 4.94 -14.42
CA LEU A 193 -14.47 6.14 -15.24
C LEU A 193 -15.80 6.11 -15.98
N ARG A 194 -16.19 4.94 -16.53
CA ARG A 194 -17.49 4.76 -17.20
C ARG A 194 -18.66 4.88 -16.23
N MET A 195 -18.54 4.34 -15.02
CA MET A 195 -19.51 4.48 -13.95
C MET A 195 -19.65 5.94 -13.49
N ALA A 196 -18.54 6.66 -13.31
CA ALA A 196 -18.56 8.08 -12.95
C ALA A 196 -19.24 8.93 -14.04
N ILE A 197 -18.96 8.64 -15.32
CA ILE A 197 -19.63 9.29 -16.45
C ILE A 197 -21.14 8.96 -16.46
N ALA A 198 -21.52 7.69 -16.27
CA ALA A 198 -22.92 7.28 -16.23
C ALA A 198 -23.70 7.96 -15.10
N VAL A 199 -23.12 8.06 -13.90
CA VAL A 199 -23.70 8.78 -12.76
C VAL A 199 -23.83 10.27 -13.08
N MET A 200 -22.82 10.90 -13.67
CA MET A 200 -22.91 12.31 -14.09
C MET A 200 -24.01 12.55 -15.13
N VAL A 201 -24.15 11.65 -16.11
CA VAL A 201 -25.21 11.74 -17.13
C VAL A 201 -26.59 11.61 -16.49
N VAL A 202 -26.79 10.67 -15.56
CA VAL A 202 -28.06 10.50 -14.84
C VAL A 202 -28.36 11.70 -13.95
N CYS A 203 -27.37 12.23 -13.22
CA CYS A 203 -27.56 13.44 -12.42
C CYS A 203 -27.91 14.65 -13.29
N LEU A 204 -27.26 14.79 -14.45
CA LEU A 204 -27.51 15.87 -15.39
C LEU A 204 -28.92 15.77 -16.01
N THR A 205 -29.37 14.56 -16.38
CA THR A 205 -30.72 14.37 -16.93
C THR A 205 -31.79 14.63 -15.89
N VAL A 206 -31.60 14.17 -14.65
CA VAL A 206 -32.50 14.49 -13.52
C VAL A 206 -32.54 15.99 -13.24
N TYR A 207 -31.38 16.67 -13.24
CA TYR A 207 -31.30 18.12 -13.05
C TYR A 207 -32.03 18.91 -14.16
N LEU A 208 -31.83 18.52 -15.43
CA LEU A 208 -32.50 19.16 -16.56
C LEU A 208 -34.02 18.92 -16.56
N ALA A 209 -34.47 17.74 -16.14
CA ALA A 209 -35.89 17.43 -15.96
C ALA A 209 -36.51 18.28 -14.84
N TRP A 210 -35.82 18.39 -13.70
CA TRP A 210 -36.26 19.25 -12.59
C TRP A 210 -36.34 20.73 -13.00
N ARG A 211 -35.34 21.24 -13.73
CA ARG A 211 -35.31 22.63 -14.24
C ARG A 211 -36.43 22.93 -15.25
N LYS A 212 -36.96 21.94 -15.98
CA LYS A 212 -38.10 22.14 -16.88
C LYS A 212 -39.46 22.18 -16.16
N LEU A 213 -39.50 21.65 -14.93
CA LEU A 213 -40.69 21.60 -14.08
C LEU A 213 -40.73 22.73 -13.03
N SER A 214 -39.68 23.56 -12.99
CA SER A 214 -39.53 24.74 -12.12
C SER A 214 -39.61 26.01 -12.96
#